data_AF-A0A923C7I3-F1
#
_entry.id   AF-A0A923C7I3-F1
#
_cell.length_a   1.000
_cell.length_b   1.000
_cell.length_c   1.000
_cell.angle_alpha   90.00
_cell.angle_beta   90.00
_cell.angle_gamma   90.00
#
_symmetry.space_group_name_H-M   'P 1'
#
loop_
_entity.id
_entity.type
_entity.pdbx_description
1 polymer ?
#
loop_
_entity_poly.entity_id
_entity_poly.type
_entity_poly.pdbx_seq_one_letter_code
_entity_poly.pdbx_strand_id
1 'polypeptide(L)' 'MHDIAFYFDPISPYAYLAFERLPETLMGLSVRVRYKPVLFAGLLKAHG' A
#
# COMPACT_ATOMS: atom_id res chain seq x y z
N MET A 1 18.00 8.68 -0.29
CA MET A 1 16.54 8.69 -0.09
C MET A 1 16.02 7.33 -0.51
N HIS A 2 15.29 6.63 0.35
CA HIS A 2 14.78 5.29 0.03
C HIS A 2 13.38 5.38 -0.57
N ASP A 3 13.15 4.79 -1.73
CA ASP A 3 11.87 4.83 -2.43
C ASP A 3 11.11 3.52 -2.23
N ILE A 4 9.98 3.57 -1.51
CA ILE A 4 9.12 2.41 -1.26
C ILE A 4 7.81 2.51 -2.05
N ALA A 5 7.31 1.37 -2.54
CA ALA A 5 6.01 1.29 -3.19
C ALA A 5 4.96 0.75 -2.21
N PHE A 6 3.90 1.52 -1.97
CA PHE A 6 2.78 1.12 -1.14
C PHE A 6 1.62 0.71 -2.04
N TYR A 7 1.41 -0.59 -2.19
CA TYR A 7 0.30 -1.15 -2.93
C TYR A 7 -0.92 -1.23 -2.02
N PHE A 8 -2.03 -0.60 -2.41
CA PHE A 8 -3.25 -0.58 -1.60
C PHE A 8 -4.46 -1.03 -2.40
N ASP A 9 -5.29 -1.89 -1.82
CA ASP A 9 -6.62 -2.22 -2.33
C ASP A 9 -7.68 -1.59 -1.42
N PRO A 10 -8.54 -0.69 -1.93
CA PRO A 10 -9.64 -0.11 -1.16
C PRO A 10 -10.56 -1.14 -0.48
N ILE A 11 -10.68 -2.35 -1.03
CA ILE A 11 -11.56 -3.41 -0.52
C ILE A 11 -10.92 -4.16 0.66
N SER A 12 -9.59 -4.15 0.76
CA SER A 12 -8.88 -4.90 1.79
C SER A 12 -8.89 -4.14 3.13
N PRO A 13 -9.50 -4.69 4.20
CA PRO A 13 -9.48 -4.04 5.51
C PRO A 13 -8.05 -3.94 6.08
N TYR A 14 -7.14 -4.85 5.70
CA TYR A 14 -5.75 -4.79 6.11
C TYR A 14 -4.98 -3.66 5.42
N ALA A 15 -5.30 -3.37 4.16
CA ALA A 15 -4.70 -2.23 3.44
C ALA A 15 -5.12 -0.90 4.08
N TYR A 16 -6.38 -0.81 4.55
CA TYR A 16 -6.86 0.34 5.31
C TYR A 16 -6.08 0.54 6.62
N LEU A 17 -5.94 -0.51 7.44
CA LEU A 17 -5.18 -0.43 8.70
C LEU A 17 -3.70 -0.07 8.47
N ALA A 18 -3.08 -0.64 7.43
CA ALA A 18 -1.70 -0.32 7.08
C ALA A 18 -1.55 1.15 6.66
N PHE A 19 -2.52 1.70 5.92
CA PHE A 19 -2.53 3.10 5.51
C PHE A 19 -2.63 4.05 6.71
N GLU A 20 -3.48 3.75 7.70
CA GLU A 20 -3.59 4.55 8.93
C GLU A 20 -2.29 4.57 9.75
N ARG A 21 -1.56 3.45 9.81
CA ARG A 21 -0.32 3.32 10.59
C ARG A 21 0.95 3.76 9.86
N LEU A 22 0.87 3.91 8.54
CA LEU A 22 2.03 4.23 7.70
C LEU A 22 2.73 5.53 8.11
N PRO A 23 2.03 6.66 8.36
CA PRO A 23 2.70 7.91 8.72
C PRO A 23 3.51 7.80 10.02
N GLU A 24 2.93 7.18 11.05
CA GLU A 24 3.57 6.93 12.35
C GLU A 24 4.83 6.09 12.19
N THR A 25 4.74 5.00 11.42
CA THR A 25 5.86 4.07 11.19
C THR A 25 7.02 4.72 10.44
N LEU A 26 6.72 5.72 9.60
CA LEU A 26 7.72 6.40 8.77
C LEU A 26 8.28 7.68 9.43
N MET A 27 7.81 8.07 10.61
CA MET A 27 8.33 9.24 11.32
C MET A 27 9.84 9.06 11.59
N GLY A 28 10.63 10.08 11.25
CA GLY A 28 12.08 10.05 11.39
C GLY A 28 12.84 9.30 10.30
N LEU A 29 12.15 8.62 9.36
CA LEU A 29 12.76 7.96 8.23
C LEU A 29 12.79 8.87 6.99
N SER A 30 13.94 8.93 6.32
CA SER A 30 14.08 9.65 5.04
C SER A 30 13.68 8.76 3.86
N VAL A 31 12.38 8.45 3.77
CA VAL A 31 11.79 7.63 2.71
C VAL A 31 10.79 8.40 1.85
N ARG A 32 10.70 8.03 0.57
CA ARG A 32 9.64 8.46 -0.34
C ARG A 32 8.66 7.31 -0.53
N VAL A 33 7.39 7.54 -0.25
CA VAL A 33 6.32 6.57 -0.51
C VAL A 33 5.68 6.85 -1.85
N ARG A 34 5.57 5.81 -2.69
CA ARG A 34 4.79 5.82 -3.93
C ARG A 34 3.54 4.97 -3.76
N TYR A 35 2.38 5.62 -3.68
CA TYR A 35 1.09 4.95 -3.55
C TYR A 35 0.66 4.35 -4.90
N LYS A 36 0.30 3.07 -4.90
CA LYS A 36 -0.14 2.32 -6.08
C LYS A 36 -1.47 1.63 -5.79
N PRO A 37 -2.62 2.19 -6.19
CA PRO A 37 -3.88 1.49 -6.07
C PRO A 37 -3.85 0.20 -6.90
N VAL A 38 -4.32 -0.90 -6.31
CA VAL A 38 -4.52 -2.18 -6.97
C VAL A 38 -5.92 -2.67 -6.68
N LEU A 39 -6.60 -3.18 -7.70
CA LEU A 39 -7.89 -3.86 -7.53
C LEU A 39 -7.60 -5.35 -7.45
N PHE A 40 -7.64 -5.93 -6.25
CA PHE A 40 -7.31 -7.36 -6.05
C PHE A 40 -8.26 -8.28 -6.83
N ALA A 41 -9.50 -7.83 -7.07
CA ALA A 41 -10.46 -8.50 -7.95
C ALA A 41 -9.95 -8.69 -9.40
N GLY A 42 -9.09 -7.79 -9.90
CA GLY A 42 -8.46 -7.91 -11.21
C GLY A 42 -7.30 -8.92 -11.25
N LEU A 43 -6.60 -9.10 -10.13
CA LEU A 43 -5.48 -10.05 -10.00
C LEU A 43 -5.96 -11.51 -9.90
N LEU A 44 -7.10 -11.74 -9.22
CA LEU A 44 -7.74 -13.06 -9.16
C LEU A 44 -8.25 -13.52 -10.53
N LYS A 45 -8.69 -12.58 -11.39
CA LYS A 45 -9.14 -12.87 -12.75
C LYS A 45 -8.02 -13.28 -13.72
N ALA A 46 -6.76 -13.01 -13.35
CA ALA A 46 -5.58 -13.35 -14.15
C ALA A 46 -5.06 -14.79 -13.90
N HIS A 47 -5.62 -15.52 -12.93
CA HIS A 47 -5.33 -16.94 -12.67
C HIS A 47 -6.53 -17.83 -13.04
N GLY A 48 -7.16 -17.52 -14.18
CA GLY A 48 -8.18 -18.36 -14.82
C GLY A 48 -7.62 -19.08 -16.03
#